data_AF-A0A022IZQ5-F1
#
_entry.id   AF-A0A022IZQ5-F1
#
_cell.length_a   1.000
_cell.length_b   1.000
_cell.length_c   1.000
_cell.angle_alpha   90.00
_cell.angle_beta   90.00
_cell.angle_gamma   90.00
#
_symmetry.space_group_name_H-M   'P 1'
#
loop_
_entity.id
_entity.type
_entity.pdbx_description
1 polymer ?
#
loop_
_entity_poly.entity_id
_entity_poly.type
_entity_poly.pdbx_seq_one_letter_code
_entity_poly.pdbx_strand_id
1 'polypeptide(L)' 'MGPSIVDRLLALDTLFLNATCLIVVLGIYWMTTSLFEGALLVAMLGFVSTAALARYFTTGHVID' A
#
# COMPACT_ATOMS: atom_id res chain seq x y z
N MET A 1 12.14 -13.29 3.04
CA MET A 1 11.27 -14.41 2.59
C MET A 1 10.54 -14.92 3.82
N GLY A 2 9.40 -14.32 4.17
CA GLY A 2 8.56 -14.81 5.26
C GLY A 2 7.81 -16.09 4.82
N PRO A 3 7.72 -17.12 5.67
CA PRO A 3 7.03 -18.37 5.34
C PRO A 3 5.51 -18.16 5.22
N SER A 4 4.95 -17.15 5.89
CA SER A 4 3.54 -16.84 5.88
C SER A 4 3.16 -15.85 4.78
N ILE A 5 1.99 -16.06 4.18
CA ILE A 5 1.36 -15.08 3.29
C ILE A 5 1.09 -13.75 4.03
N VAL A 6 0.86 -13.80 5.34
CA VAL A 6 0.67 -12.62 6.19
C VAL A 6 1.93 -11.76 6.27
N ASP A 7 3.12 -12.35 6.32
CA ASP A 7 4.39 -11.58 6.31
C ASP A 7 4.58 -10.81 5.01
N ARG A 8 4.16 -11.41 3.89
CA ARG A 8 4.22 -10.74 2.58
C ARG A 8 3.20 -9.62 2.48
N LEU A 9 2.03 -9.80 3.09
CA LEU A 9 1.01 -8.76 3.17
C LEU A 9 1.49 -7.57 4.02
N LEU A 10 2.11 -7.84 5.18
CA LEU A 10 2.70 -6.81 6.03
C LEU A 10 3.84 -6.06 5.30
N ALA A 11 4.69 -6.78 4.59
CA ALA A 11 5.74 -6.19 3.77
C ALA A 11 5.18 -5.33 2.62
N LEU A 12 4.07 -5.76 2.00
CA LEU A 12 3.38 -5.01 0.96
C LEU A 12 2.79 -3.70 1.50
N ASP A 13 2.13 -3.74 2.65
CA ASP A 13 1.59 -2.55 3.32
C ASP A 13 2.68 -1.54 3.64
N THR A 14 3.81 -2.03 4.17
CA THR A 14 5.00 -1.22 4.46
C THR A 14 5.59 -0.60 3.18
N LEU A 15 5.59 -1.33 2.07
CA LEU A 15 6.08 -0.84 0.77
C LEU A 15 5.19 0.27 0.21
N PHE A 16 3.85 0.15 0.32
CA PHE A 16 2.92 1.18 -0.14
C PHE A 16 3.10 2.50 0.62
N LEU A 17 3.31 2.43 1.94
CA LEU A 17 3.60 3.61 2.75
C LEU A 17 4.93 4.26 2.34
N ASN A 18 5.98 3.46 2.13
CA ASN A 18 7.27 3.97 1.65
C ASN A 18 7.16 4.62 0.25
N ALA A 19 6.41 4.01 -0.66
CA ALA A 19 6.17 4.58 -1.99
C ALA A 19 5.43 5.92 -1.91
N THR A 20 4.40 6.00 -1.06
CA THR A 20 3.66 7.25 -0.82
C THR A 20 4.58 8.34 -0.27
N CYS A 21 5.43 7.99 0.71
CA CYS A 21 6.41 8.92 1.28
C CYS A 21 7.40 9.42 0.22
N LEU A 22 7.90 8.53 -0.65
CA LEU A 22 8.81 8.88 -1.74
C LEU A 22 8.16 9.86 -2.74
N ILE A 23 6.89 9.64 -3.09
CA ILE A 23 6.15 10.53 -4.00
C ILE A 23 5.97 11.92 -3.36
N VAL A 24 5.67 11.99 -2.06
CA VAL A 24 5.56 13.28 -1.34
C VAL A 24 6.89 14.01 -1.31
N VAL A 25 7.99 13.32 -1.00
CA VAL A 25 9.34 13.92 -1.00
C VAL A 25 9.72 14.41 -2.40
N LEU A 26 9.39 13.65 -3.45
CA LEU A 26 9.60 14.07 -4.83
C LEU A 26 8.75 15.31 -5.20
N GLY A 27 7.52 15.39 -4.69
CA GLY A 27 6.64 16.56 -4.84
C GLY A 27 7.24 17.82 -4.23
N ILE A 28 7.82 17.69 -3.04
CA ILE A 28 8.54 18.78 -2.36
C ILE A 28 9.79 19.17 -3.18
N TYR A 29 10.54 18.20 -3.69
CA TYR A 29 11.76 18.45 -4.47
C TYR A 29 11.50 19.21 -5.77
N TRP A 30 10.42 18.90 -6.48
CA TRP A 30 10.02 19.61 -7.69
C TRP A 30 9.16 20.86 -7.45
N MET A 31 8.91 21.22 -6.18
CA MET A 31 8.10 22.38 -5.79
C MET A 31 6.73 22.40 -6.51
N THR A 32 6.14 21.23 -6.72
CA THR A 32 4.88 21.06 -7.46
C THR A 32 3.82 20.37 -6.61
N THR A 33 2.61 20.92 -6.62
CA THR A 33 1.47 20.36 -5.89
C THR A 33 0.80 19.22 -6.64
N SER A 34 1.04 19.04 -7.94
CA SER A 34 0.41 17.95 -8.72
C SER A 34 0.83 16.55 -8.26
N LEU A 35 2.03 16.41 -7.69
CA LEU A 35 2.48 15.14 -7.10
C LEU A 35 1.79 14.83 -5.77
N PHE A 36 1.25 15.83 -5.08
CA PHE A 36 0.47 15.62 -3.86
C PHE A 36 -0.86 14.92 -4.17
N GLU A 37 -1.54 15.32 -5.24
CA GLU A 37 -2.76 14.65 -5.71
C GLU A 37 -2.47 13.19 -6.10
N GLY A 38 -1.35 12.95 -6.79
CA GLY A 38 -0.87 11.60 -7.12
C GLY A 38 -0.56 10.76 -5.86
N ALA A 39 0.09 11.35 -4.85
CA ALA A 39 0.36 10.69 -3.58
C ALA A 39 -0.94 10.30 -2.86
N LEU A 40 -1.96 11.16 -2.91
CA LEU A 40 -3.26 10.89 -2.29
C LEU A 40 -3.97 9.70 -2.96
N LEU A 41 -3.94 9.64 -4.30
CA LEU A 41 -4.51 8.53 -5.07
C LEU A 41 -3.78 7.21 -4.77
N VAL A 42 -2.45 7.23 -4.72
CA VAL A 42 -1.64 6.05 -4.39
C VAL A 42 -1.91 5.59 -2.95
N ALA A 43 -2.04 6.51 -2.00
CA ALA A 43 -2.38 6.19 -0.62
C ALA A 43 -3.75 5.50 -0.51
N MET A 44 -4.77 6.01 -1.21
CA MET A 44 -6.09 5.40 -1.24
C MET A 44 -6.06 4.01 -1.89
N LEU A 45 -5.37 3.85 -3.02
CA LEU A 45 -5.22 2.56 -3.71
C LEU A 45 -4.47 1.53 -2.85
N GLY A 46 -3.43 1.95 -2.14
CA GLY A 46 -2.68 1.09 -1.21
C GLY A 46 -3.58 0.58 -0.08
N PHE A 47 -4.34 1.49 0.55
CA PHE A 47 -5.28 1.13 1.62
C PHE A 47 -6.39 0.18 1.14
N VAL A 48 -6.99 0.46 -0.02
CA VAL A 48 -8.03 -0.40 -0.62
C VAL A 48 -7.47 -1.76 -0.97
N SER A 49 -6.23 -1.83 -1.47
CA SER A 49 -5.56 -3.10 -1.79
C SER A 49 -5.34 -3.94 -0.53
N THR A 50 -4.85 -3.34 0.56
CA THR A 50 -4.68 -4.03 1.85
C THR A 50 -6.03 -4.49 2.41
N ALA A 51 -7.07 -3.65 2.36
CA ALA A 51 -8.42 -3.99 2.82
C ALA A 51 -9.06 -5.12 1.98
N ALA A 52 -8.88 -5.10 0.65
CA ALA A 52 -9.36 -6.13 -0.25
C ALA A 52 -8.65 -7.47 0.00
N LEU A 53 -7.34 -7.46 0.21
CA LEU A 53 -6.56 -8.66 0.59
C LEU A 53 -6.97 -9.19 1.97
N ALA A 54 -7.07 -8.32 2.98
CA ALA A 54 -7.52 -8.71 4.32
C ALA A 54 -8.93 -9.35 4.27
N ARG A 55 -9.83 -8.76 3.48
CA ARG A 55 -11.18 -9.30 3.25
C ARG A 55 -11.17 -10.59 2.45
N TYR A 56 -10.28 -10.73 1.47
CA TYR A 56 -10.08 -11.97 0.73
C TYR A 56 -9.66 -13.13 1.66
N PHE A 57 -8.71 -12.89 2.57
CA PHE A 57 -8.33 -13.88 3.59
C PHE A 57 -9.45 -14.24 4.56
N THR A 58 -10.40 -13.32 4.83
CA THR A 58 -11.54 -13.60 5.71
C THR A 58 -12.76 -14.20 4.99
N THR A 59 -12.92 -13.97 3.67
CA THR A 59 -14.13 -14.34 2.91
C THR A 59 -13.95 -15.60 2.06
N GLY A 60 -12.74 -15.87 1.57
CA GLY A 60 -12.38 -17.17 1.02
C GLY A 60 -12.28 -18.16 2.17
N HIS A 61 -13.38 -18.82 2.50
CA HIS A 61 -13.30 -19.97 3.39
C HIS A 61 -12.31 -20.98 2.80
N VAL A 62 -11.68 -21.74 3.70
CA VAL A 62 -10.83 -22.91 3.42
C VAL A 62 -9.35 -22.46 3.18
N ILE A 63 -8.31 -23.09 3.74
CA ILE A 63 -8.16 -24.54 3.93
C ILE A 63 -7.00 -24.85 4.90
N ASP A 64 -7.27 -25.68 5.91
CA ASP A 64 -6.36 -26.34 6.90
C ASP A 64 -5.51 -25.47 7.84
#